data_AF-A0A5B7G6X4-F1
#
_entry.id   AF-A0A5B7G6X4-F1
#
_cell.length_a   1.000
_cell.length_b   1.000
_cell.length_c   1.000
_cell.angle_alpha   90.00
_cell.angle_beta   90.00
_cell.angle_gamma   90.00
#
_symmetry.space_group_name_H-M   'P 1'
#
loop_
_entity.id
_entity.type
_entity.pdbx_description
1 polymer ?
#
loop_
_entity_poly.entity_id
_entity_poly.type
_entity_poly.pdbx_seq_one_letter_code
_entity_poly.pdbx_strand_id
1 'polypeptide(L)'
;MAADAAHPVSSNVPPPGPWGSTGSFSGFRSDSAVSDEEGELVEEVQSGSVLLQAAKSFGPTDDISEDVDKDVAGMVNHLFTNGMRAVDYEDILDDDITKRPSNCQVLSPIECNVQVLNALNSEARKSYFRLKEVSKDIVKAASIVVKSLIILDRVANDEGHSVMAQEVAKLNGSLALLGNANFKYTLTRRHIIKREINQKYAHLCSS
;
A
#
# COMPACT_ATOMS: atom_id res chain seq x y z
N MET A 1 50.13 43.99 3.53
CA MET A 1 50.07 42.53 3.79
C MET A 1 49.31 42.36 5.09
N ALA A 2 48.01 42.11 4.97
CA ALA A 2 47.07 42.01 6.08
C ALA A 2 46.28 40.71 5.91
N ALA A 3 46.03 40.06 7.03
CA ALA A 3 45.28 38.82 7.18
C ALA A 3 43.80 39.00 6.80
N ASP A 4 43.14 37.94 6.34
CA ASP A 4 41.89 37.55 6.99
C ASP A 4 41.57 36.07 6.80
N ALA A 5 41.12 35.46 7.88
CA ALA A 5 40.78 34.05 8.02
C ALA A 5 39.29 33.87 7.76
N ALA A 6 38.92 32.98 6.83
CA ALA A 6 37.52 32.66 6.57
C ALA A 6 37.04 31.52 7.49
N HIS A 7 36.13 31.87 8.39
CA HIS A 7 35.35 31.00 9.26
C HIS A 7 34.45 30.01 8.48
N PRO A 8 34.19 28.79 9.02
CA PRO A 8 33.12 27.94 8.55
C PRO A 8 31.77 28.37 9.16
N VAL A 9 30.77 28.60 8.30
CA VAL A 9 29.38 28.86 8.72
C VAL A 9 28.72 27.55 9.13
N SER A 10 28.46 27.45 10.43
CA SER A 10 27.60 26.44 11.06
C SER A 10 26.14 26.76 10.77
N SER A 11 25.41 25.87 10.09
CA SER A 11 23.96 25.91 10.01
C SER A 11 23.37 24.85 10.96
N ASN A 12 23.12 25.28 12.21
CA ASN A 12 22.29 24.57 13.17
C ASN A 12 20.84 24.53 12.67
N VAL A 13 20.37 23.36 12.24
CA VAL A 13 18.94 23.05 12.15
C VAL A 13 18.62 22.07 13.27
N PRO A 14 17.74 22.41 14.23
CA PRO A 14 17.39 21.49 15.31
C PRO A 14 16.50 20.35 14.79
N PRO A 15 16.60 19.14 15.35
CA PRO A 15 15.72 18.04 15.00
C PRO A 15 14.28 18.30 15.48
N PRO A 16 13.25 17.76 14.80
CA PRO A 16 11.88 17.79 15.33
C PRO A 16 11.83 17.00 16.64
N GLY A 17 11.38 17.67 17.70
CA GLY A 17 11.32 17.13 19.06
C GLY A 17 10.31 15.98 19.21
N PRO A 18 10.51 15.11 20.21
CA PRO A 18 9.60 14.02 20.51
C PRO A 18 8.30 14.60 21.10
N TRP A 19 7.17 14.23 20.52
CA TRP A 19 5.87 14.55 21.10
C TRP A 19 5.70 13.79 22.42
N GLY A 20 5.64 14.55 23.51
CA GLY A 20 4.73 14.32 24.64
C GLY A 20 4.90 13.04 25.47
N SER A 21 5.59 13.20 26.59
CA SER A 21 5.59 12.28 27.74
C SER A 21 4.19 12.04 28.33
N THR A 22 3.89 10.75 28.52
CA THR A 22 3.32 10.10 29.73
C THR A 22 2.31 10.89 30.58
N GLY A 23 1.03 10.65 30.34
CA GLY A 23 -0.02 10.73 31.37
C GLY A 23 -0.22 9.36 32.00
N SER A 24 0.29 9.18 33.22
CA SER A 24 0.09 8.01 34.07
C SER A 24 -1.37 7.93 34.52
N PHE A 25 -2.13 6.94 34.06
CA PHE A 25 -3.43 6.60 34.65
C PHE A 25 -3.21 5.53 35.74
N SER A 26 -3.13 5.97 36.99
CA SER A 26 -3.19 5.07 38.14
C SER A 26 -4.62 4.97 38.64
N GLY A 27 -5.13 3.74 38.72
CA GLY A 27 -6.17 3.38 39.68
C GLY A 27 -7.40 2.75 39.05
N PHE A 28 -7.48 1.42 39.14
CA PHE A 28 -8.42 0.79 40.05
C PHE A 28 -7.72 -0.41 40.68
N ARG A 29 -7.50 -0.36 42.00
CA ARG A 29 -7.17 -1.55 42.78
C ARG A 29 -8.48 -2.31 42.95
N SER A 30 -8.54 -3.53 42.42
CA SER A 30 -9.59 -4.48 42.78
C SER A 30 -9.13 -5.21 44.04
N ASP A 31 -9.62 -4.77 45.20
CA ASP A 31 -9.60 -5.60 46.40
C ASP A 31 -10.62 -6.73 46.19
N SER A 32 -10.12 -7.91 45.89
CA SER A 32 -10.88 -9.15 45.94
C SER A 32 -11.03 -9.56 47.41
N ALA A 33 -12.14 -9.17 48.02
CA ALA A 33 -12.66 -9.82 49.22
C ALA A 33 -13.79 -10.76 48.80
N VAL A 34 -13.51 -12.05 48.94
CA VAL A 34 -14.42 -13.18 48.73
C VAL A 34 -15.43 -13.19 49.87
N SER A 35 -16.71 -13.38 49.54
CA SER A 35 -17.66 -14.08 50.42
C SER A 35 -18.66 -14.81 49.53
N ASP A 36 -18.69 -16.12 49.71
CA ASP A 36 -19.66 -17.06 49.18
C ASP A 36 -21.10 -16.64 49.52
N GLU A 37 -22.06 -17.02 48.69
CA GLU A 37 -23.18 -17.94 49.00
C GLU A 37 -24.12 -18.02 47.78
N GLU A 38 -24.77 -19.17 47.67
CA GLU A 38 -25.41 -19.82 46.52
C GLU A 38 -26.82 -19.28 46.22
N GLY A 39 -27.21 -19.10 44.95
CA GLY A 39 -28.61 -18.77 44.61
C GLY A 39 -28.91 -18.38 43.16
N GLU A 40 -29.54 -19.31 42.44
CA GLU A 40 -30.53 -19.15 41.36
C GLU A 40 -30.22 -18.21 40.15
N LEU A 41 -29.94 -18.83 39.00
CA LEU A 41 -29.75 -18.17 37.70
C LEU A 41 -31.09 -17.61 37.18
N VAL A 42 -31.38 -16.36 37.51
CA VAL A 42 -32.34 -15.55 36.75
C VAL A 42 -31.59 -14.91 35.58
N GLU A 43 -32.12 -15.08 34.36
CA GLU A 43 -31.66 -14.37 33.16
C GLU A 43 -31.72 -12.85 33.38
N GLU A 44 -30.63 -12.25 33.83
CA GLU A 44 -30.41 -10.82 33.69
C GLU A 44 -30.06 -10.52 32.23
N VAL A 45 -31.03 -9.93 31.54
CA VAL A 45 -30.81 -9.18 30.30
C VAL A 45 -29.72 -8.14 30.58
N GLN A 46 -28.48 -8.49 30.24
CA GLN A 46 -27.33 -7.60 30.30
C GLN A 46 -27.63 -6.37 29.45
N SER A 47 -28.11 -5.33 30.13
CA SER A 47 -28.38 -4.03 29.57
C SER A 47 -27.04 -3.45 29.15
N GLY A 48 -26.75 -3.56 27.85
CA GLY A 48 -25.50 -3.07 27.27
C GLY A 48 -25.23 -1.64 27.70
N SER A 49 -24.02 -1.38 28.17
CA SER A 49 -23.57 -0.07 28.63
C SER A 49 -23.96 1.04 27.64
N VAL A 50 -24.53 2.13 28.16
CA VAL A 50 -24.91 3.34 27.40
C VAL A 50 -23.73 3.88 26.58
N LEU A 51 -22.50 3.71 27.08
CA LEU A 51 -21.27 4.10 26.37
C LEU A 51 -21.03 3.26 25.11
N LEU A 52 -21.35 1.97 25.14
CA LEU A 52 -21.20 1.05 24.03
C LEU A 52 -22.25 1.32 22.93
N GLN A 53 -23.42 1.84 23.33
CA GLN A 53 -24.46 2.32 22.43
C GLN A 53 -24.10 3.66 21.79
N ALA A 54 -23.46 4.57 22.54
CA ALA A 54 -22.92 5.82 22.00
C ALA A 54 -21.74 5.58 21.04
N ALA A 55 -20.90 4.57 21.31
CA ALA A 55 -19.76 4.23 20.45
C ALA A 55 -20.17 3.82 19.02
N LYS A 56 -21.35 3.20 18.86
CA LYS A 56 -21.92 2.85 17.54
C LYS A 56 -22.21 4.07 16.65
N SER A 57 -22.22 5.29 17.20
CA SER A 57 -22.42 6.52 16.44
C SER A 57 -21.16 7.05 15.76
N PHE A 58 -19.98 6.50 16.06
CA PHE A 58 -18.70 6.97 15.50
C PHE A 58 -18.31 6.34 14.15
N GLY A 59 -19.19 5.52 13.55
CA GLY A 59 -18.95 4.87 12.26
C GLY A 59 -18.47 3.41 12.42
N PRO A 60 -18.32 2.67 11.30
CA PRO A 60 -17.78 1.33 11.32
C PRO A 60 -16.39 1.38 11.95
N THR A 61 -16.14 0.54 12.94
CA THR A 61 -14.77 0.22 13.33
C THR A 61 -14.12 -0.46 12.12
N ASP A 62 -12.86 -0.14 11.84
CA ASP A 62 -12.13 -0.78 10.75
C ASP A 62 -12.21 -2.31 10.91
N ASP A 63 -12.52 -3.02 9.82
CA ASP A 63 -12.51 -4.49 9.79
C ASP A 63 -11.05 -4.97 9.82
N ILE A 64 -10.48 -5.09 11.01
CA ILE A 64 -9.09 -5.52 11.26
C ILE A 64 -9.06 -7.05 11.45
N SER A 65 -8.17 -7.74 10.74
CA SER A 65 -7.95 -9.19 10.88
C SER A 65 -7.05 -9.53 12.07
N GLU A 66 -6.83 -10.84 12.31
CA GLU A 66 -5.86 -11.33 13.29
C GLU A 66 -4.43 -10.85 13.00
N ASP A 67 -3.63 -10.77 14.07
CA ASP A 67 -2.22 -10.39 13.99
C ASP A 67 -1.41 -11.39 13.13
N VAL A 68 -0.46 -10.85 12.37
CA VAL A 68 0.55 -11.64 11.64
C VAL A 68 1.85 -11.75 12.44
N ASP A 69 2.75 -12.60 11.97
CA ASP A 69 4.10 -12.70 12.53
C ASP A 69 4.77 -11.32 12.65
N LYS A 70 5.47 -11.10 13.77
CA LYS A 70 6.03 -9.80 14.14
C LYS A 70 7.07 -9.31 13.13
N ASP A 71 7.89 -10.21 12.58
CA ASP A 71 8.93 -9.84 11.63
C ASP A 71 8.31 -9.49 10.28
N VAL A 72 7.26 -10.22 9.86
CA VAL A 72 6.46 -9.88 8.67
C VAL A 72 5.79 -8.52 8.83
N ALA A 73 5.15 -8.25 9.97
CA ALA A 73 4.57 -6.95 10.28
C ALA A 73 5.63 -5.83 10.26
N GLY A 74 6.81 -6.07 10.85
CA GLY A 74 7.93 -5.12 10.83
C GLY A 74 8.38 -4.78 9.41
N MET A 75 8.53 -5.79 8.55
CA MET A 75 8.89 -5.63 7.15
C MET A 75 7.84 -4.81 6.38
N VAL A 76 6.55 -5.15 6.50
CA VAL A 76 5.46 -4.43 5.82
C VAL A 76 5.43 -2.97 6.28
N ASN A 77 5.46 -2.72 7.58
CA ASN A 77 5.44 -1.36 8.12
C ASN A 77 6.64 -0.53 7.65
N HIS A 78 7.83 -1.13 7.60
CA HIS A 78 9.03 -0.45 7.10
C HIS A 78 8.90 -0.08 5.62
N LEU A 79 8.54 -1.05 4.75
CA LEU A 79 8.46 -0.86 3.31
C LEU A 79 7.37 0.16 2.93
N PHE A 80 6.21 0.13 3.58
CA PHE A 80 5.09 1.02 3.26
C PHE A 80 5.27 2.42 3.84
N THR A 81 6.12 2.60 4.85
CA THR A 81 6.43 3.92 5.43
C THR A 81 7.63 4.58 4.75
N ASN A 82 8.70 3.81 4.51
CA ASN A 82 9.99 4.35 4.09
C ASN A 82 10.35 4.02 2.64
N GLY A 83 9.59 3.13 1.98
CA GLY A 83 9.93 2.60 0.66
C GLY A 83 11.10 1.61 0.70
N MET A 84 11.56 1.22 -0.48
CA MET A 84 12.77 0.39 -0.66
C MET A 84 13.99 1.27 -0.90
N ARG A 85 15.17 0.76 -0.54
CA ARG A 85 16.44 1.36 -0.98
C ARG A 85 16.59 1.19 -2.48
N ALA A 86 17.22 2.15 -3.14
CA ALA A 86 17.39 2.13 -4.60
C ALA A 86 18.15 0.89 -5.11
N VAL A 87 19.17 0.42 -4.37
CA VAL A 87 19.92 -0.79 -4.74
C VAL A 87 19.01 -2.02 -4.70
N ASP A 88 18.34 -2.22 -3.57
CA ASP A 88 17.43 -3.35 -3.37
C ASP A 88 16.26 -3.33 -4.38
N TYR A 89 15.79 -2.14 -4.77
CA TYR A 89 14.76 -1.96 -5.81
C TYR A 89 15.24 -2.43 -7.18
N GLU A 90 16.42 -1.99 -7.63
CA GLU A 90 16.97 -2.40 -8.93
C GLU A 90 17.29 -3.90 -8.95
N ASP A 91 17.82 -4.45 -7.84
CA ASP A 91 18.09 -5.89 -7.71
C ASP A 91 16.81 -6.73 -7.94
N ILE A 92 15.68 -6.31 -7.35
CA ILE A 92 14.38 -6.96 -7.58
C ILE A 92 13.94 -6.80 -9.04
N LEU A 93 14.11 -5.62 -9.64
CA LEU A 93 13.67 -5.36 -11.01
C LEU A 93 14.43 -6.16 -12.07
N ASP A 94 15.69 -6.45 -11.82
CA ASP A 94 16.58 -7.20 -12.70
C ASP A 94 16.46 -8.71 -12.53
N ASP A 95 15.88 -9.16 -11.41
CA ASP A 95 15.63 -10.58 -11.17
C ASP A 95 14.73 -11.21 -12.25
N ASP A 96 15.10 -12.42 -12.66
CA ASP A 96 14.38 -13.24 -13.62
C ASP A 96 12.92 -13.46 -13.23
N ILE A 97 12.58 -13.48 -11.94
CA ILE A 97 11.22 -13.62 -11.43
C ILE A 97 10.32 -12.47 -11.88
N THR A 98 10.85 -11.27 -12.11
CA THR A 98 10.06 -10.12 -12.56
C THR A 98 9.96 -10.00 -14.08
N LYS A 99 10.67 -10.84 -14.84
CA LYS A 99 10.58 -10.87 -16.30
C LYS A 99 9.17 -11.31 -16.73
N ARG A 100 8.59 -10.56 -17.66
CA ARG A 100 7.26 -10.84 -18.23
C ARG A 100 7.22 -12.22 -18.90
N PRO A 101 6.26 -13.10 -18.55
CA PRO A 101 6.02 -14.33 -19.31
C PRO A 101 5.66 -14.02 -20.77
N SER A 102 6.17 -14.82 -21.72
CA SER A 102 6.08 -14.51 -23.15
C SER A 102 4.62 -14.36 -23.65
N ASN A 103 3.72 -15.19 -23.14
CA ASN A 103 2.28 -15.20 -23.45
C ASN A 103 1.45 -14.13 -22.73
N CYS A 104 2.03 -13.35 -21.80
CA CYS A 104 1.32 -12.30 -21.08
C CYS A 104 1.70 -10.91 -21.62
N GLN A 105 1.26 -10.54 -22.83
CA GLN A 105 1.67 -9.27 -23.47
C GLN A 105 1.22 -8.03 -22.68
N VAL A 106 0.09 -8.14 -21.98
CA VAL A 106 -0.50 -7.05 -21.17
C VAL A 106 0.34 -6.73 -19.92
N LEU A 107 1.19 -7.65 -19.46
CA LEU A 107 2.16 -7.42 -18.39
C LEU A 107 3.39 -6.68 -18.91
N SER A 108 3.16 -5.57 -19.61
CA SER A 108 4.20 -4.63 -20.02
C SER A 108 3.75 -3.21 -19.70
N PRO A 109 4.65 -2.34 -19.22
CA PRO A 109 4.32 -0.93 -19.03
C PRO A 109 3.88 -0.33 -20.37
N ILE A 110 2.70 0.27 -20.42
CA ILE A 110 2.24 0.91 -21.65
C ILE A 110 3.00 2.23 -21.83
N GLU A 111 3.69 2.40 -22.94
CA GLU A 111 4.42 3.64 -23.22
C GLU A 111 3.52 4.65 -23.96
N CYS A 112 3.72 5.94 -23.68
CA CYS A 112 3.07 7.00 -24.42
C CYS A 112 3.92 7.37 -25.63
N ASN A 113 3.26 7.65 -26.76
CA ASN A 113 3.93 8.18 -27.93
C ASN A 113 4.66 9.49 -27.58
N VAL A 114 5.91 9.61 -28.01
CA VAL A 114 6.78 10.77 -27.70
C VAL A 114 6.19 12.11 -28.13
N GLN A 115 5.45 12.16 -29.25
CA GLN A 115 4.82 13.40 -29.73
C GLN A 115 3.68 13.83 -28.81
N VAL A 116 2.88 12.86 -28.34
CA VAL A 116 1.81 13.10 -27.37
C VAL A 116 2.40 13.55 -26.04
N LEU A 117 3.46 12.88 -25.58
CA LEU A 117 4.17 13.23 -24.34
C LEU A 117 4.77 14.64 -24.40
N ASN A 118 5.35 15.02 -25.54
CA ASN A 118 5.90 16.36 -25.78
C ASN A 118 4.82 17.43 -25.88
N ALA A 119 3.61 17.06 -26.29
CA ALA A 119 2.47 17.97 -26.32
C ALA A 119 1.88 18.26 -24.94
N LEU A 120 2.16 17.44 -23.92
CA LEU A 120 1.76 17.71 -22.54
C LEU A 120 2.54 18.88 -21.95
N ASN A 121 1.87 19.65 -21.09
CA ASN A 121 2.52 20.66 -20.26
C ASN A 121 3.48 20.00 -19.23
N SER A 122 4.31 20.80 -18.55
CA SER A 122 5.35 20.30 -17.64
C SER A 122 4.79 19.56 -16.43
N GLU A 123 3.66 20.00 -15.88
CA GLU A 123 3.00 19.38 -14.72
C GLU A 123 2.38 18.04 -15.09
N ALA A 124 1.59 17.99 -16.17
CA ALA A 124 0.99 16.77 -16.68
C ALA A 124 2.05 15.72 -17.07
N ARG A 125 3.19 16.17 -17.61
CA ARG A 125 4.33 15.30 -17.93
C ARG A 125 4.98 14.71 -16.68
N LYS A 126 5.20 15.52 -15.63
CA LYS A 126 5.71 15.03 -14.34
C LYS A 126 4.76 14.01 -13.72
N SER A 127 3.46 14.29 -13.72
CA SER A 127 2.43 13.38 -13.23
C SER A 127 2.39 12.08 -14.03
N TYR A 128 2.53 12.15 -15.36
CA TYR A 128 2.65 10.97 -16.22
C TYR A 128 3.84 10.08 -15.80
N PHE A 129 5.03 10.65 -15.61
CA PHE A 129 6.21 9.87 -15.21
C PHE A 129 6.04 9.23 -13.83
N ARG A 130 5.53 9.96 -12.83
CA ARG A 130 5.24 9.39 -11.51
C ARG A 130 4.28 8.21 -11.59
N LEU A 131 3.20 8.35 -12.36
CA LEU A 131 2.25 7.26 -12.56
C LEU A 131 2.87 6.10 -13.37
N LYS A 132 3.78 6.38 -14.31
CA LYS A 132 4.50 5.34 -15.09
C LYS A 132 5.32 4.44 -14.16
N GLU A 133 6.04 5.00 -13.20
CA GLU A 133 6.80 4.20 -12.22
C GLU A 133 5.88 3.31 -11.38
N VAL A 134 4.73 3.83 -10.92
CA VAL A 134 3.73 3.01 -10.20
C VAL A 134 3.21 1.85 -11.07
N SER A 135 2.93 2.09 -12.35
CA SER A 135 2.49 1.03 -13.27
C SER A 135 3.58 -0.02 -13.52
N LYS A 136 4.84 0.40 -13.61
CA LYS A 136 5.99 -0.50 -13.72
C LYS A 136 6.03 -1.46 -12.53
N ASP A 137 5.90 -0.97 -11.32
CA ASP A 137 5.92 -1.79 -10.11
C ASP A 137 4.72 -2.75 -10.04
N ILE A 138 3.51 -2.28 -10.40
CA ILE A 138 2.31 -3.14 -10.48
C ILE A 138 2.52 -4.30 -11.46
N VAL A 139 3.06 -4.01 -12.66
CA VAL A 139 3.31 -5.03 -13.69
C VAL A 139 4.39 -6.03 -13.25
N LYS A 140 5.43 -5.54 -12.57
CA LYS A 140 6.52 -6.37 -12.04
C LYS A 140 6.01 -7.29 -10.92
N ALA A 141 5.27 -6.76 -9.96
CA ALA A 141 4.63 -7.54 -8.91
C ALA A 141 3.65 -8.59 -9.49
N ALA A 142 2.82 -8.21 -10.47
CA ALA A 142 1.91 -9.14 -11.14
C ALA A 142 2.66 -10.28 -11.85
N SER A 143 3.84 -9.99 -12.42
CA SER A 143 4.68 -11.02 -13.05
C SER A 143 5.20 -12.05 -12.05
N ILE A 144 5.59 -11.61 -10.84
CA ILE A 144 5.96 -12.49 -9.73
C ILE A 144 4.77 -13.38 -9.36
N VAL A 145 3.60 -12.78 -9.10
CA VAL A 145 2.39 -13.51 -8.69
C VAL A 145 1.99 -14.57 -9.73
N VAL A 146 2.03 -14.24 -11.02
CA VAL A 146 1.73 -15.20 -12.10
C VAL A 146 2.68 -16.39 -12.07
N LYS A 147 3.98 -16.18 -11.85
CA LYS A 147 4.95 -17.29 -11.76
C LYS A 147 4.76 -18.13 -10.51
N SER A 148 4.47 -17.50 -9.37
CA SER A 148 4.14 -18.20 -8.13
C SER A 148 2.88 -19.06 -8.28
N LEU A 149 1.84 -18.54 -8.95
CA LEU A 149 0.61 -19.28 -9.23
C LEU A 149 0.87 -20.55 -10.05
N ILE A 150 1.74 -20.49 -11.05
CA ILE A 150 2.09 -21.68 -11.87
C ILE A 150 2.73 -22.77 -11.02
N ILE A 151 3.61 -22.40 -10.08
CA ILE A 151 4.29 -23.37 -9.21
C ILE A 151 3.29 -23.96 -8.21
N LEU A 152 2.50 -23.12 -7.55
CA LEU A 152 1.55 -23.56 -6.52
C LEU A 152 0.40 -24.40 -7.10
N ASP A 153 -0.08 -24.08 -8.29
CA ASP A 153 -1.12 -24.86 -8.97
C ASP A 153 -0.63 -26.28 -9.29
N ARG A 154 0.63 -26.42 -9.74
CA ARG A 154 1.23 -27.75 -9.96
C ARG A 154 1.29 -28.57 -8.68
N VAL A 155 1.82 -27.98 -7.61
CA VAL A 155 1.93 -28.64 -6.30
C VAL A 155 0.54 -29.01 -5.75
N ALA A 156 -0.46 -28.13 -5.89
CA ALA A 156 -1.82 -28.40 -5.45
C ALA A 156 -2.45 -29.60 -6.19
N ASN A 157 -2.20 -29.72 -7.50
CA ASN A 157 -2.74 -30.78 -8.34
C ASN A 157 -2.01 -32.12 -8.18
N ASP A 158 -0.68 -32.10 -7.97
CA ASP A 158 0.14 -33.31 -7.87
C ASP A 158 0.00 -34.00 -6.49
N GLU A 159 -0.19 -33.22 -5.42
CA GLU A 159 -0.19 -33.74 -4.04
C GLU A 159 -1.57 -33.72 -3.37
N GLY A 160 -2.60 -33.15 -4.01
CA GLY A 160 -3.94 -33.05 -3.42
C GLY A 160 -4.00 -32.16 -2.17
N HIS A 161 -3.08 -31.20 -2.06
CA HIS A 161 -2.91 -30.35 -0.89
C HIS A 161 -3.96 -29.22 -0.87
N SER A 162 -5.03 -29.40 -0.09
CA SER A 162 -6.12 -28.40 0.06
C SER A 162 -5.63 -27.02 0.53
N VAL A 163 -4.57 -26.98 1.34
CA VAL A 163 -3.92 -25.73 1.77
C VAL A 163 -3.31 -24.98 0.58
N MET A 164 -2.67 -25.68 -0.35
CA MET A 164 -2.09 -25.06 -1.54
C MET A 164 -3.17 -24.50 -2.47
N ALA A 165 -4.30 -25.21 -2.60
CA ALA A 165 -5.46 -24.69 -3.34
C ALA A 165 -5.99 -23.38 -2.73
N GLN A 166 -5.99 -23.25 -1.40
CA GLN A 166 -6.37 -22.01 -0.73
C GLN A 166 -5.37 -20.87 -1.00
N GLU A 167 -4.06 -21.16 -0.98
CA GLU A 167 -3.04 -20.16 -1.30
C GLU A 167 -3.10 -19.69 -2.76
N VAL A 168 -3.38 -20.61 -3.70
CA VAL A 168 -3.65 -20.27 -5.10
C VAL A 168 -4.83 -19.30 -5.20
N ALA A 169 -5.93 -19.54 -4.47
CA ALA A 169 -7.09 -18.65 -4.46
C ALA A 169 -6.73 -17.25 -3.92
N LYS A 170 -5.95 -17.16 -2.84
CA LYS A 170 -5.48 -15.88 -2.27
C LYS A 170 -4.62 -15.09 -3.25
N LEU A 171 -3.61 -15.74 -3.85
CA LEU A 171 -2.73 -15.10 -4.83
C LEU A 171 -3.46 -14.69 -6.11
N ASN A 172 -4.46 -15.47 -6.53
CA ASN A 172 -5.34 -15.07 -7.64
C ASN A 172 -6.13 -13.80 -7.30
N GLY A 173 -6.59 -13.66 -6.05
CA GLY A 173 -7.15 -12.41 -5.53
C GLY A 173 -6.17 -11.23 -5.62
N SER A 174 -4.91 -11.43 -5.23
CA SER A 174 -3.86 -10.41 -5.39
C SER A 174 -3.64 -10.02 -6.85
N LEU A 175 -3.59 -11.00 -7.76
CA LEU A 175 -3.45 -10.76 -9.20
C LEU A 175 -4.63 -9.94 -9.76
N ALA A 176 -5.85 -10.26 -9.34
CA ALA A 176 -7.04 -9.53 -9.75
C ALA A 176 -6.99 -8.05 -9.30
N LEU A 177 -6.55 -7.79 -8.06
CA LEU A 177 -6.39 -6.43 -7.55
C LEU A 177 -5.29 -5.67 -8.28
N LEU A 178 -4.14 -6.29 -8.55
CA LEU A 178 -3.05 -5.70 -9.34
C LEU A 178 -3.49 -5.38 -10.78
N GLY A 179 -4.21 -6.31 -11.42
CA GLY A 179 -4.80 -6.09 -12.75
C GLY A 179 -5.78 -4.92 -12.77
N ASN A 180 -6.67 -4.84 -11.78
CA ASN A 180 -7.61 -3.72 -11.63
C ASN A 180 -6.89 -2.39 -11.36
N ALA A 181 -5.83 -2.39 -10.54
CA ALA A 181 -5.01 -1.21 -10.30
C ALA A 181 -4.34 -0.71 -11.59
N ASN A 182 -3.78 -1.62 -12.41
CA ASN A 182 -3.18 -1.27 -13.70
C ASN A 182 -4.23 -0.75 -14.71
N PHE A 183 -5.44 -1.31 -14.69
CA PHE A 183 -6.56 -0.82 -15.49
C PHE A 183 -6.96 0.60 -15.09
N LYS A 184 -7.13 0.87 -13.79
CA LYS A 184 -7.40 2.21 -13.25
C LYS A 184 -6.29 3.19 -13.60
N TYR A 185 -5.02 2.80 -13.47
CA TYR A 185 -3.87 3.59 -13.93
C TYR A 185 -4.03 3.98 -15.41
N THR A 186 -4.36 3.01 -16.27
CA THR A 186 -4.53 3.24 -17.71
C THR A 186 -5.64 4.25 -18.00
N LEU A 187 -6.75 4.17 -17.27
CA LEU A 187 -7.86 5.14 -17.37
C LEU A 187 -7.44 6.54 -16.91
N THR A 188 -6.85 6.66 -15.72
CA THR A 188 -6.39 7.93 -15.16
C THR A 188 -5.40 8.61 -16.10
N ARG A 189 -4.43 7.85 -16.61
CA ARG A 189 -3.45 8.35 -17.57
C ARG A 189 -4.10 8.83 -18.87
N ARG A 190 -5.05 8.07 -19.42
CA ARG A 190 -5.79 8.48 -20.62
C ARG A 190 -6.55 9.77 -20.37
N HIS A 191 -7.17 9.93 -19.20
CA HIS A 191 -7.89 11.14 -18.82
C HIS A 191 -6.97 12.36 -18.77
N ILE A 192 -5.81 12.25 -18.10
CA ILE A 192 -4.80 13.32 -18.01
C ILE A 192 -4.34 13.74 -19.41
N ILE A 193 -3.91 12.78 -20.23
CA ILE A 193 -3.42 13.05 -21.59
C ILE A 193 -4.52 13.70 -22.43
N LYS A 194 -5.73 13.15 -22.42
CA LYS A 194 -6.85 13.67 -23.22
C LYS A 194 -7.20 15.11 -22.85
N ARG A 195 -7.24 15.44 -21.55
CA ARG A 195 -7.54 16.79 -21.07
C ARG A 195 -6.55 17.81 -21.64
N GLU A 196 -5.26 17.52 -21.54
CA GLU A 196 -4.20 18.43 -22.01
C GLU A 196 -4.20 18.60 -23.52
N ILE A 197 -4.33 17.49 -24.25
CA ILE A 197 -4.39 17.50 -25.71
C ILE A 197 -5.62 18.27 -26.19
N ASN A 198 -6.80 17.99 -25.62
CA ASN A 198 -8.02 18.69 -26.01
C ASN A 198 -7.94 20.19 -25.77
N GLN A 199 -7.36 20.63 -24.64
CA GLN A 199 -7.15 22.05 -24.38
C GLN A 199 -6.22 22.69 -25.42
N LYS A 200 -5.13 22.01 -25.78
CA LYS A 200 -4.18 22.50 -26.79
C LYS A 200 -4.83 22.69 -28.17
N TYR A 201 -5.78 21.84 -28.54
CA TYR A 201 -6.46 21.88 -29.85
C TYR A 201 -7.87 22.47 -29.81
N ALA A 202 -8.32 23.02 -28.68
CA ALA A 202 -9.69 23.55 -28.53
C ALA A 202 -10.02 24.64 -29.57
N HIS A 203 -9.02 25.42 -29.97
CA HIS A 203 -9.14 26.45 -31.00
C HIS A 203 -9.57 25.89 -32.37
N LEU A 204 -9.30 24.61 -32.67
CA LEU A 204 -9.70 23.96 -33.91
C LEU A 204 -11.18 23.54 -33.92
N CYS A 205 -11.83 23.48 -32.75
CA CYS A 205 -13.23 23.09 -32.61
C CYS A 205 -14.16 24.29 -32.46
N SER A 206 -13.65 25.51 -32.65
CA SER A 206 -14.37 26.77 -32.46
C SER A 206 -14.86 27.39 -33.78
N SER A 207 -14.87 26.63 -34.87
CA SER A 207 -15.40 27.04 -36.19
C SER A 207 -16.76 26.42 -36.47
#